data_AF-A0A933UXA9-F1
#
_entry.id   AF-A0A933UXA9-F1
#
_cell.length_a   1.000
_cell.length_b   1.000
_cell.length_c   1.000
_cell.angle_alpha   90.00
_cell.angle_beta   90.00
_cell.angle_gamma   90.00
#
_symmetry.space_group_name_H-M   'P 1'
#
loop_
_entity.id
_entity.type
_entity.pdbx_description
1 polymer ?
#
loop_
_entity_poly.entity_id
_entity_poly.type
_entity_poly.pdbx_seq_one_letter_code
_entity_poly.pdbx_strand_id
1 'polypeptide(L)'
;MATHENHAHAQSVKQGSDKAFGLVFAVFFAIIGLWPLKGGEGPRVWALGLAIAFLLVALIRPDILKPLNRLWFLFGLVLHRIVSPIVMALLFFAVVTPVGLLMRLFGKDPMQRRFDAKAESYWIPRPPPVEGQGSMTNQF
;
A
#
# COMPACT_ATOMS: atom_id res chain seq x y z
N MET A 1 -15.74 28.53 -17.80
CA MET A 1 -14.71 28.75 -16.78
C MET A 1 -14.22 27.37 -16.35
N ALA A 2 -13.19 26.85 -17.03
CA ALA A 2 -12.62 25.53 -16.74
C ALA A 2 -11.52 25.70 -15.70
N THR A 3 -11.67 25.12 -14.52
CA THR A 3 -10.64 25.10 -13.48
C THR A 3 -9.49 24.22 -13.94
N HIS A 4 -8.24 24.71 -13.83
CA HIS A 4 -7.01 24.03 -14.26
C HIS A 4 -6.67 22.74 -13.47
N GLU A 5 -7.48 22.36 -12.50
CA GLU A 5 -7.26 21.16 -11.68
C GLU A 5 -8.02 19.96 -12.24
N ASN A 6 -7.33 19.18 -13.07
CA ASN A 6 -7.84 17.89 -13.54
C ASN A 6 -7.58 16.80 -12.47
N HIS A 7 -8.44 16.71 -11.46
CA HIS A 7 -8.37 15.67 -10.39
C HIS A 7 -8.67 14.24 -10.86
N ALA A 8 -8.74 14.00 -12.17
CA ALA A 8 -9.05 12.70 -12.76
C ALA A 8 -7.85 11.74 -12.85
N HIS A 9 -6.89 11.80 -11.93
CA HIS A 9 -5.95 10.70 -11.72
C HIS A 9 -6.64 9.59 -10.91
N ALA A 10 -7.77 9.09 -11.40
CA ALA A 10 -8.26 7.78 -11.01
C ALA A 10 -7.25 6.77 -11.55
N GLN A 11 -6.20 6.46 -10.77
CA GLN A 11 -5.30 5.36 -11.08
C GLN A 11 -6.17 4.10 -11.17
N SER A 12 -6.51 3.70 -12.39
CA SER A 12 -7.26 2.47 -12.63
C SER A 12 -6.38 1.34 -12.09
N VAL A 13 -6.79 0.72 -10.99
CA VAL A 13 -6.06 -0.42 -10.42
C VAL A 13 -6.05 -1.50 -11.50
N LYS A 14 -4.91 -1.65 -12.17
CA LYS A 14 -4.78 -2.61 -13.28
C LYS A 14 -4.75 -4.00 -12.68
N GLN A 15 -5.68 -4.85 -13.13
CA GLN A 15 -5.67 -6.26 -12.80
C GLN A 15 -4.34 -6.89 -13.26
N GLY A 16 -3.77 -7.77 -12.44
CA GLY A 16 -2.56 -8.51 -12.78
C GLY A 16 -2.77 -9.45 -13.98
N SER A 17 -1.68 -9.81 -14.66
CA SER A 17 -1.74 -10.72 -15.82
C SER A 17 -2.24 -12.11 -15.46
N ASP A 18 -3.17 -12.67 -16.24
CA ASP A 18 -3.72 -14.02 -16.04
C ASP A 18 -2.63 -15.10 -16.07
N LYS A 19 -1.58 -14.91 -16.88
CA LYS A 19 -0.40 -15.78 -16.91
C LYS A 19 0.36 -15.76 -15.58
N ALA A 20 0.55 -14.56 -15.02
CA ALA A 20 1.26 -14.39 -13.76
C ALA A 20 0.46 -15.00 -12.59
N PHE A 21 -0.87 -14.83 -12.59
CA PHE A 21 -1.76 -15.49 -11.64
C PHE A 21 -1.58 -17.01 -11.68
N GLY A 22 -1.66 -17.62 -12.87
CA GLY A 22 -1.47 -19.06 -13.01
C GLY A 22 -0.09 -19.57 -12.56
N LEU A 23 0.98 -18.81 -12.86
CA LEU A 23 2.33 -19.15 -12.43
C LEU A 23 2.50 -19.10 -10.90
N VAL A 24 1.95 -18.06 -10.25
CA VAL A 24 1.98 -17.94 -8.78
C VAL A 24 1.28 -19.12 -8.11
N PHE A 25 0.11 -19.52 -8.60
CA PHE A 25 -0.61 -20.68 -8.08
C PHE A 25 0.10 -22.00 -8.38
N ALA A 26 0.74 -22.15 -9.54
CA ALA A 26 1.56 -23.31 -9.84
C ALA A 26 2.73 -23.46 -8.85
N VAL A 27 3.45 -22.37 -8.56
CA VAL A 27 4.54 -22.36 -7.58
C VAL A 27 4.01 -22.63 -6.17
N PHE A 28 2.89 -22.02 -5.78
CA PHE A 28 2.25 -22.24 -4.48
C PHE A 28 1.90 -23.72 -4.26
N PHE A 29 1.24 -24.36 -5.23
CA PHE A 29 0.91 -25.78 -5.15
C PHE A 29 2.14 -26.68 -5.22
N ALA A 30 3.19 -26.29 -5.96
CA ALA A 30 4.45 -27.03 -5.98
C ALA A 30 5.12 -26.99 -4.59
N ILE A 31 5.14 -25.85 -3.91
CA ILE A 31 5.67 -25.73 -2.55
C ILE A 31 4.87 -26.63 -1.60
N ILE A 32 3.54 -26.61 -1.66
CA ILE A 32 2.69 -27.49 -0.84
C ILE A 32 2.91 -28.98 -1.16
N GLY A 33 3.07 -29.30 -2.45
CA GLY A 33 3.32 -30.65 -2.95
C GLY A 33 4.62 -31.23 -2.43
N LEU A 34 5.66 -30.39 -2.37
CA LEU A 34 7.01 -30.77 -1.99
C LEU A 34 7.32 -30.54 -0.50
N TRP A 35 6.50 -29.79 0.23
CA TRP A 35 6.70 -29.53 1.67
C TRP A 35 6.87 -30.80 2.52
N PRO A 36 6.09 -31.88 2.32
CA PRO A 36 6.20 -33.10 3.13
C PRO A 36 7.53 -33.85 2.95
N LEU A 37 8.25 -33.62 1.84
CA LEU A 37 9.56 -34.23 1.60
C LEU A 37 10.59 -33.80 2.65
N LYS A 38 10.43 -32.62 3.26
CA LYS A 38 11.29 -32.18 4.37
C LYS A 38 11.12 -33.01 5.64
N GLY A 39 9.97 -33.65 5.80
CA GLY A 39 9.65 -34.52 6.94
C GLY A 39 9.87 -36.01 6.67
N GLY A 40 10.39 -36.39 5.49
CA GLY A 40 10.52 -37.79 5.09
C GLY A 40 9.22 -38.44 4.61
N GLU A 41 8.14 -37.67 4.48
CA GLU A 41 6.87 -38.12 3.91
C GLU A 41 6.89 -38.02 2.38
N GLY A 42 6.08 -38.85 1.71
CA GLY A 42 5.93 -38.81 0.27
C GLY A 42 5.32 -37.48 -0.22
N PRO A 43 5.61 -37.05 -1.47
CA PRO A 43 5.05 -35.82 -2.01
C PRO A 43 3.52 -35.91 -2.12
N ARG A 44 2.85 -34.78 -1.90
CA ARG A 44 1.38 -34.69 -2.10
C ARG A 44 1.10 -34.66 -3.60
N VAL A 45 0.90 -35.84 -4.18
CA VAL A 45 0.67 -36.04 -5.62
C VAL A 45 -0.49 -35.21 -6.15
N TRP A 46 -1.56 -35.05 -5.36
CA TRP A 46 -2.69 -34.20 -5.73
C TRP A 46 -2.29 -32.72 -5.91
N ALA A 47 -1.43 -32.20 -5.03
CA ALA A 47 -0.96 -30.81 -5.10
C ALA A 47 0.01 -30.61 -6.26
N LEU A 48 0.87 -31.59 -6.54
CA LEU A 48 1.73 -31.59 -7.73
C LEU A 48 0.92 -31.65 -9.03
N GLY A 49 -0.15 -32.46 -9.06
CA GLY A 49 -1.08 -32.50 -10.18
C GLY A 49 -1.73 -31.14 -10.45
N LEU A 50 -2.18 -30.46 -9.39
CA LEU A 50 -2.69 -29.09 -9.49
C LEU A 50 -1.62 -28.11 -9.97
N ALA A 51 -0.39 -28.20 -9.46
CA ALA A 51 0.71 -27.33 -9.87
C ALA A 51 0.99 -27.43 -11.37
N ILE A 52 1.07 -28.66 -11.90
CA ILE A 52 1.28 -28.92 -13.33
C ILE A 52 0.08 -28.42 -14.15
N ALA A 53 -1.15 -28.70 -13.69
CA ALA A 53 -2.35 -28.23 -14.38
C ALA A 53 -2.37 -26.70 -14.50
N PHE A 54 -2.13 -25.97 -13.41
CA PHE A 54 -2.04 -24.51 -13.42
C PHE A 54 -0.92 -24.00 -14.32
N LEU A 55 0.25 -24.64 -14.31
CA LEU A 55 1.37 -24.28 -15.17
C LEU A 55 1.03 -24.43 -16.66
N LEU A 56 0.46 -25.57 -17.05
CA LEU A 56 0.05 -25.84 -18.43
C LEU A 56 -1.02 -24.85 -18.91
N VAL A 57 -2.04 -24.60 -18.08
CA VAL A 57 -3.09 -23.63 -18.40
C VAL A 57 -2.51 -22.23 -18.54
N ALA A 58 -1.62 -21.80 -17.64
CA ALA A 58 -0.98 -20.49 -17.69
C ALA A 58 -0.14 -20.28 -18.97
N LEU A 59 0.54 -21.32 -19.47
CA LEU A 59 1.39 -21.24 -20.66
C LEU A 59 0.59 -21.34 -21.96
N ILE A 60 -0.38 -22.24 -22.03
CA ILE A 60 -1.10 -22.57 -23.27
C ILE A 60 -2.32 -21.66 -23.48
N ARG A 61 -3.17 -21.51 -22.46
CA ARG A 61 -4.45 -20.77 -22.54
C ARG A 61 -4.76 -20.03 -21.22
N PRO A 62 -4.06 -18.93 -20.93
CA PRO A 62 -4.28 -18.16 -19.70
C PRO A 62 -5.69 -17.54 -19.61
N ASP A 63 -6.38 -17.38 -20.74
CA ASP A 63 -7.75 -16.84 -20.79
C ASP A 63 -8.74 -17.64 -19.92
N ILE A 64 -8.49 -18.94 -19.71
CA ILE A 64 -9.31 -19.80 -18.84
C ILE A 64 -9.19 -19.36 -17.38
N LEU A 65 -8.04 -18.82 -16.97
CA LEU A 65 -7.80 -18.35 -15.61
C LEU A 65 -8.32 -16.93 -15.37
N LYS A 66 -8.76 -16.22 -16.40
CA LYS A 66 -9.27 -14.84 -16.32
C LYS A 66 -10.42 -14.63 -15.31
N PRO A 67 -11.51 -15.43 -15.30
CA PRO A 67 -12.57 -15.25 -14.30
C PRO A 67 -12.07 -15.48 -12.88
N LEU A 68 -11.16 -16.45 -12.69
CA LEU A 68 -10.58 -16.77 -11.39
C LEU A 68 -9.63 -15.66 -10.92
N ASN A 69 -8.77 -15.14 -11.80
CA ASN A 69 -7.90 -14.00 -11.53
C ASN A 69 -8.71 -12.75 -11.19
N ARG A 70 -9.84 -12.52 -11.86
CA ARG A 70 -10.73 -11.39 -11.55
C ARG A 70 -11.36 -11.53 -10.17
N LEU A 71 -11.82 -12.73 -9.81
CA LEU A 71 -12.39 -12.98 -8.49
C LEU A 71 -11.33 -12.81 -7.39
N TRP A 72 -10.13 -13.35 -7.62
CA TRP A 72 -8.98 -13.18 -6.71
C TRP A 72 -8.59 -11.71 -6.53
N PHE A 73 -8.58 -10.95 -7.62
CA PHE A 73 -8.30 -9.52 -7.59
C PHE A 73 -9.36 -8.74 -6.79
N LEU A 74 -10.65 -9.02 -7.01
CA LEU A 74 -11.74 -8.41 -6.23
C LEU A 74 -11.63 -8.76 -4.74
N PHE A 75 -11.32 -10.02 -4.43
CA PHE A 75 -11.05 -10.44 -3.06
C PHE A 75 -9.87 -9.66 -2.44
N GLY A 76 -8.79 -9.49 -3.19
CA GLY A 76 -7.65 -8.68 -2.80
C GLY A 76 -8.01 -7.21 -2.52
N LEU A 77 -8.91 -6.62 -3.31
CA LEU A 77 -9.41 -5.25 -3.06
C LEU A 77 -10.22 -5.16 -1.77
N VAL A 78 -11.10 -6.12 -1.51
CA VAL A 78 -11.88 -6.18 -0.27
C VAL A 78 -10.96 -6.35 0.93
N LEU A 79 -9.99 -7.26 0.83
CA LEU A 79 -8.98 -7.45 1.87
C LEU A 79 -8.16 -6.17 2.11
N HIS A 80 -7.72 -5.51 1.04
CA HIS A 80 -6.99 -4.25 1.14
C HIS A 80 -7.79 -3.16 1.87
N ARG A 81 -9.09 -3.05 1.59
CA ARG A 81 -9.99 -2.10 2.28
C ARG A 81 -10.05 -2.33 3.79
N ILE A 82 -9.86 -3.56 4.26
CA ILE A 82 -9.87 -3.90 5.70
C ILE A 82 -8.47 -3.75 6.29
N VAL A 83 -7.45 -4.27 5.60
CA VAL A 83 -6.06 -4.30 6.09
C VAL A 83 -5.47 -2.89 6.12
N SER A 84 -5.75 -2.03 5.14
CA SER A 84 -5.20 -0.68 5.08
C SER A 84 -5.54 0.17 6.33
N PRO A 85 -6.82 0.30 6.75
CA PRO A 85 -7.17 0.96 8.00
C PRO A 85 -6.54 0.32 9.24
N ILE A 86 -6.47 -1.02 9.30
CA ILE A 86 -5.88 -1.73 10.44
C ILE A 86 -4.39 -1.40 10.57
N VAL A 87 -3.65 -1.45 9.46
CA VAL A 87 -2.22 -1.12 9.45
C VAL A 87 -2.01 0.36 9.78
N MET A 88 -2.84 1.26 9.25
CA MET A 88 -2.77 2.68 9.58
C MET A 88 -3.07 2.94 11.06
N ALA A 89 -4.08 2.29 11.63
CA ALA A 89 -4.38 2.37 13.05
C ALA A 89 -3.22 1.83 13.89
N LEU A 90 -2.65 0.68 13.51
CA LEU A 90 -1.50 0.10 14.19
C LEU A 90 -0.30 1.06 14.16
N LEU A 91 0.05 1.63 13.00
CA LEU A 91 1.12 2.62 12.89
C LEU A 91 0.84 3.85 13.76
N PHE A 92 -0.40 4.33 13.76
CA PHE A 92 -0.78 5.48 14.57
C PHE A 92 -0.64 5.21 16.06
N PHE A 93 -1.11 4.07 16.56
CA PHE A 93 -1.07 3.75 17.99
C PHE A 93 0.27 3.20 18.47
N ALA A 94 1.01 2.48 17.61
CA ALA A 94 2.29 1.87 17.97
C ALA A 94 3.48 2.81 17.78
N VAL A 95 3.39 3.78 16.85
CA VAL A 95 4.51 4.70 16.54
C VAL A 95 4.13 6.15 16.82
N VAL A 96 3.09 6.67 16.16
CA VAL A 96 2.78 8.11 16.22
C VAL A 96 2.37 8.54 17.63
N THR A 97 1.47 7.77 18.26
CA THR A 97 0.93 8.06 19.59
C THR A 97 2.00 8.04 20.68
N PRO A 98 2.86 7.00 20.82
CA PRO A 98 3.90 7.00 21.85
C PRO A 98 4.95 8.09 21.60
N VAL A 99 5.32 8.36 20.34
CA VAL A 99 6.22 9.48 20.02
C VAL A 99 5.60 10.82 20.45
N GLY A 100 4.33 11.05 20.15
CA GLY A 100 3.62 12.26 20.58
C GLY A 100 3.49 12.37 22.10
N LEU A 101 3.22 11.26 22.79
CA LEU A 101 3.17 11.20 24.25
C LEU A 101 4.54 11.52 24.86
N LEU A 102 5.61 10.96 24.28
CA LEU A 102 6.98 11.20 24.72
C LEU A 102 7.39 12.67 24.52
N MET A 103 7.05 13.27 23.38
CA MET A 103 7.25 14.70 23.15
C MET A 103 6.51 15.55 24.18
N ARG A 104 5.25 15.19 24.50
CA ARG A 104 4.47 15.88 25.53
C ARG A 104 5.08 15.75 26.93
N LEU A 105 5.64 14.59 27.26
CA LEU A 105 6.34 14.35 28.53
C LEU A 105 7.62 15.18 28.63
N PHE A 106 8.37 15.31 27.53
CA PHE A 106 9.55 16.18 27.45
C PHE A 106 9.22 17.67 27.22
N GLY A 107 7.94 18.06 27.28
CA GLY A 107 7.50 19.45 27.15
C GLY A 107 7.68 20.05 25.74
N LYS A 108 7.97 19.23 24.73
CA LYS A 108 8.12 19.69 23.34
C LYS A 108 6.75 19.83 22.70
N ASP A 109 6.41 21.04 22.28
CA ASP A 109 5.21 21.36 21.50
C ASP A 109 5.61 21.96 20.16
N PRO A 110 5.88 21.14 19.13
CA PRO A 110 6.35 21.63 17.83
C PRO A 110 5.29 22.45 17.09
N MET A 111 4.01 22.32 17.47
CA MET A 111 2.91 23.04 16.84
C MET A 111 2.42 24.23 17.66
N GLN A 112 3.10 24.57 18.77
CA GLN A 112 2.76 25.72 19.63
C GLN A 112 1.25 25.78 19.94
N ARG A 113 0.66 24.63 20.27
CA ARG A 113 -0.80 24.49 20.38
C ARG A 113 -1.35 25.09 21.67
N ARG A 114 -0.49 25.36 22.64
CA ARG A 114 -0.88 25.99 23.90
C ARG A 114 -1.24 27.44 23.66
N PHE A 115 -2.41 27.85 24.15
CA PHE A 115 -2.83 29.24 24.14
C PHE A 115 -1.95 30.05 25.10
N ASP A 116 -1.21 31.00 24.54
CA ASP A 116 -0.48 32.03 25.26
C ASP A 116 -1.33 33.32 25.31
N ALA A 117 -1.83 33.64 26.50
CA ALA A 117 -2.61 34.86 26.74
C ALA A 117 -1.75 36.13 26.75
N LYS A 118 -0.42 36.00 26.81
CA LYS A 118 0.53 37.12 26.80
C LYS A 118 1.11 37.40 25.42
N ALA A 119 0.84 36.53 24.44
CA ALA A 119 1.30 36.74 23.07
C ALA A 119 0.50 37.88 22.42
N GLU A 120 1.20 38.90 21.92
CA GLU A 120 0.59 40.01 21.17
C GLU A 120 -0.01 39.52 19.82
N SER A 121 0.61 38.50 19.22
CA SER A 121 0.13 37.84 18.01
C SER A 121 0.79 36.47 17.83
N TYR A 122 0.05 35.49 17.31
CA TYR A 122 0.58 34.18 16.90
C TYR A 122 1.21 34.20 15.49
N TRP A 123 1.23 35.36 14.83
CA TRP A 123 1.82 35.50 13.51
C TRP A 123 3.32 35.26 13.56
N ILE A 124 3.81 34.23 12.87
CA ILE A 124 5.24 33.96 12.73
C ILE A 124 5.80 34.89 11.64
N PRO A 125 6.62 35.91 11.98
CA PRO A 125 7.14 36.85 11.02
C PRO A 125 8.07 36.13 10.03
N ARG A 126 7.84 36.36 8.74
CA ARG A 126 8.69 35.81 7.68
C ARG A 126 9.91 36.73 7.52
N PRO A 127 11.14 36.22 7.61
CA PRO A 127 12.32 37.04 7.34
C PRO A 127 12.29 37.53 5.88
N PRO A 128 12.90 38.70 5.60
CA PRO A 128 12.98 39.22 4.24
C PRO A 128 13.63 38.18 3.32
N PRO A 129 13.18 38.09 2.05
CA PRO A 129 13.74 37.15 1.09
C PRO A 129 15.26 37.29 1.04
N VAL A 130 15.98 36.18 1.19
CA VAL A 130 17.43 36.17 1.00
C VAL A 130 17.70 36.51 -0.46
N GLU A 131 18.63 37.43 -0.71
CA GLU A 131 19.03 37.83 -2.07
C GLU A 131 19.34 36.56 -2.89
N GLY A 132 18.62 36.37 -4.00
CA GLY A 132 18.72 35.17 -4.86
C GLY A 132 17.60 34.13 -4.72
N GLN A 133 16.71 34.24 -3.73
CA GLN A 133 15.45 33.48 -3.72
C GLN A 133 14.41 34.21 -4.56
N GLY A 134 14.12 33.68 -5.75
CA GLY A 134 13.11 34.25 -6.64
C GLY A 134 11.75 34.35 -5.95
N SER A 135 11.30 35.58 -5.69
CA SER A 135 9.88 35.84 -5.49
C SER A 135 9.15 35.37 -6.75
N MET A 136 7.98 34.74 -6.60
CA MET A 136 7.22 34.23 -7.75
C MET A 136 6.55 35.41 -8.48
N THR A 137 7.36 36.27 -9.11
CA THR A 137 6.93 37.53 -9.72
C THR A 137 6.19 37.34 -11.04
N ASN A 138 6.31 36.18 -11.69
CA ASN A 138 5.63 35.84 -12.96
C ASN A 138 4.90 34.50 -12.85
N GLN A 139 3.77 34.47 -12.14
CA GLN A 139 2.91 33.28 -12.03
C GLN A 139 1.85 33.16 -13.15
N PHE A 140 1.80 34.10 -14.09
CA PHE A 140 0.83 34.15 -15.19
C PHE A 140 1.51 34.48 -16.51
#